data_AF-A0A9X2WHZ8-F1
#
_entry.id   AF-A0A9X2WHZ8-F1
#
_cell.length_a   1.000
_cell.length_b   1.000
_cell.length_c   1.000
_cell.angle_alpha   90.00
_cell.angle_beta   90.00
_cell.angle_gamma   90.00
#
_symmetry.space_group_name_H-M   'P 1'
#
loop_
_entity.id
_entity.type
_entity.pdbx_description
1 polymer ?
#
loop_
_entity_poly.entity_id
_entity_poly.type
_entity_poly.pdbx_seq_one_letter_code
_entity_poly.pdbx_strand_id
1 'polypeptide(L)'
;MPKHEEGEEELSEAQRLAMLEDTVSTNRVVLMVIAILAVVAISVAVTIAVVKVMQPDVAYADIKSFAKLERDVEILKEAAITHEQNLVDTKNILDSSNATAFKALMLEQEKSYQLHLNALKQGMRDLARMVPGSRTWLDIYDEQMNEALAESRARMNRLSRLQTSELPKVEATPLPDRGEPVPVFN
;
A
#
# COMPACT_ATOMS: atom_id res chain seq x y z
N MET A 1 93.52 18.33 83.07
CA MET A 1 92.56 19.18 83.83
C MET A 1 92.01 20.24 82.87
N PRO A 2 90.75 20.66 83.00
CA PRO A 2 89.62 20.22 82.14
C PRO A 2 88.78 21.39 81.56
N LYS A 3 87.59 21.05 80.99
CA LYS A 3 86.34 21.82 80.72
C LYS A 3 86.17 22.39 79.30
N HIS A 4 85.04 22.34 78.58
CA HIS A 4 83.63 21.85 78.69
C HIS A 4 83.17 21.62 77.21
N GLU A 5 82.52 20.53 76.81
CA GLU A 5 81.06 20.28 76.75
C GLU A 5 80.23 21.09 75.72
N GLU A 6 79.48 20.33 74.90
CA GLU A 6 78.15 20.60 74.32
C GLU A 6 77.98 21.31 72.96
N GLY A 7 77.09 20.72 72.14
CA GLY A 7 76.28 21.45 71.17
C GLY A 7 76.13 20.79 69.81
N GLU A 8 75.30 19.76 69.70
CA GLU A 8 74.74 19.29 68.44
C GLU A 8 73.99 20.44 67.76
N GLU A 9 74.46 20.92 66.59
CA GLU A 9 73.67 21.80 65.73
C GLU A 9 72.63 20.97 64.96
N GLU A 10 71.68 20.42 65.71
CA GLU A 10 70.40 20.05 65.16
C GLU A 10 69.67 21.33 64.76
N LEU A 11 69.37 21.44 63.46
CA LEU A 11 68.56 22.50 62.85
C LEU A 11 67.44 22.99 63.79
N SER A 12 67.51 24.28 64.17
CA SER A 12 66.55 24.97 65.04
C SER A 12 65.09 24.65 64.68
N GLU A 13 64.28 24.32 65.69
CA GLU A 13 62.88 23.93 65.57
C GLU A 13 62.05 24.91 64.74
N ALA A 14 62.40 26.20 64.77
CA ALA A 14 61.77 27.24 63.96
C ALA A 14 61.99 27.06 62.45
N GLN A 15 63.15 26.55 62.05
CA GLN A 15 63.49 26.31 60.65
C GLN A 15 62.83 25.04 60.12
N ARG A 16 62.63 24.03 61.00
CA ARG A 16 61.81 22.84 60.70
C ARG A 16 60.32 23.20 60.57
N LEU A 17 59.81 24.10 61.43
CA LEU A 17 58.42 24.57 61.37
C LEU A 17 58.14 25.39 60.10
N ALA A 18 59.02 26.31 59.71
CA ALA A 18 58.86 27.11 58.49
C ALA A 18 58.92 26.24 57.22
N MET A 19 59.78 25.22 57.20
CA MET A 19 59.88 24.27 56.08
C MET A 19 58.66 23.33 56.01
N LEU A 20 58.07 22.96 57.16
CA LEU A 20 56.80 22.24 57.22
C LEU A 20 55.61 23.12 56.79
N GLU A 21 55.59 24.40 57.15
CA GLU A 21 54.51 25.33 56.78
C GLU A 21 54.47 25.61 55.26
N ASP A 22 55.64 25.79 54.64
CA ASP A 22 55.76 25.99 53.19
C ASP A 22 55.37 24.72 52.39
N THR A 23 55.77 23.53 52.87
CA THR A 23 55.39 22.26 52.24
C THR A 23 53.91 21.90 52.44
N VAL A 24 53.33 22.21 53.61
CA VAL A 24 51.90 21.97 53.89
C VAL A 24 51.00 22.95 53.12
N SER A 25 51.39 24.22 53.03
CA SER A 25 50.62 25.22 52.26
C SER A 25 50.64 24.91 50.76
N THR A 26 51.78 24.49 50.21
CA THR A 26 51.90 24.04 48.81
C THR A 26 51.02 22.81 48.53
N ASN A 27 51.04 21.80 49.42
CA ASN A 27 50.19 20.61 49.27
C ASN A 27 48.68 20.96 49.30
N ARG A 28 48.28 21.90 50.15
CA ARG A 28 46.89 22.36 50.23
C ARG A 28 46.43 23.08 48.94
N VAL A 29 47.32 23.85 48.32
CA VAL A 29 47.03 24.52 47.03
C VAL A 29 46.94 23.51 45.89
N VAL A 30 47.86 22.55 45.81
CA VAL A 30 47.82 21.47 44.81
C VAL A 30 46.54 20.64 44.95
N LEU A 31 46.13 20.30 46.18
CA LEU A 31 44.87 19.60 46.44
C LEU A 31 43.63 20.40 46.01
N MET A 32 43.61 21.74 46.20
CA MET A 32 42.51 22.56 45.71
C MET A 32 42.43 22.58 44.18
N VAL A 33 43.57 22.67 43.48
CA VAL A 33 43.59 22.65 42.01
C VAL A 33 43.09 21.31 41.46
N ILE A 34 43.52 20.19 42.06
CA ILE A 34 43.05 18.85 41.68
C ILE A 34 41.56 18.70 41.97
N ALA A 35 41.07 19.21 43.10
CA ALA A 35 39.64 19.18 43.44
C ALA A 35 38.79 19.96 42.43
N ILE A 36 39.23 21.14 41.98
CA ILE A 36 38.53 21.92 40.96
C ILE A 36 38.51 21.17 39.62
N LEU A 37 39.63 20.59 39.20
CA LEU A 37 39.68 19.78 37.97
C LEU A 37 38.77 18.56 38.03
N ALA A 38 38.70 17.88 39.18
CA ALA A 38 37.81 16.75 39.39
C ALA A 38 36.33 17.15 39.26
N VAL A 39 35.93 18.29 39.83
CA VAL A 39 34.55 18.80 39.71
C VAL A 39 34.19 19.09 38.26
N VAL A 40 35.09 19.71 37.48
CA VAL A 40 34.87 20.00 36.06
C VAL A 40 34.74 18.72 35.25
N ALA A 41 35.63 17.74 35.47
CA ALA A 41 35.58 16.45 34.78
C ALA A 41 34.27 15.69 35.06
N ILE A 42 33.81 15.71 36.32
CA ILE A 42 32.53 15.12 36.72
C ILE A 42 31.37 15.85 36.03
N SER A 43 31.39 17.19 35.98
CA SER A 43 30.33 17.98 35.30
C SER A 43 30.21 17.62 33.81
N VAL A 44 31.33 17.47 33.12
CA VAL A 44 31.34 17.07 31.69
C VAL A 44 30.83 15.63 31.53
N ALA A 45 31.28 14.71 32.39
CA ALA A 45 30.83 13.32 32.36
C ALA A 45 29.33 13.19 32.60
N VAL A 46 28.76 13.93 33.56
CA VAL A 46 27.32 13.97 33.83
C VAL A 46 26.57 14.55 32.63
N THR A 47 27.07 15.61 32.01
CA THR A 47 26.44 16.21 30.82
C THR A 47 26.36 15.19 29.68
N ILE A 48 27.44 14.46 29.43
CA ILE A 48 27.48 13.40 28.40
C ILE A 48 26.52 12.25 28.76
N ALA A 49 26.47 11.84 30.03
CA ALA A 49 25.58 10.79 30.49
C ALA A 49 24.10 11.16 30.33
N VAL A 50 23.72 12.40 30.69
CA VAL A 50 22.35 12.90 30.53
C VAL A 50 21.95 12.95 29.06
N VAL A 51 22.84 13.43 28.19
CA VAL A 51 22.58 13.46 26.74
C VAL A 51 22.40 12.05 26.17
N LYS A 52 23.18 11.07 26.62
CA LYS A 52 23.03 9.66 26.19
C LYS A 52 21.76 9.00 26.71
N VAL A 53 21.26 9.39 27.87
CA VAL A 53 20.04 8.82 28.47
C VAL A 53 18.77 9.49 27.92
N MET A 54 18.83 10.77 27.56
CA MET A 54 17.68 11.51 27.03
C MET A 54 17.52 11.44 25.52
N GLN A 55 18.53 10.99 24.77
CA GLN A 55 18.34 10.70 23.34
C GLN A 55 17.62 9.36 23.21
N PRO A 56 16.39 9.31 22.65
CA PRO A 56 15.83 8.03 22.22
C PRO A 56 16.79 7.40 21.20
N ASP A 57 16.87 6.07 21.17
CA ASP A 57 17.61 5.31 20.14
C ASP A 57 17.02 5.65 18.76
N VAL A 58 17.45 6.78 18.19
CA VAL A 58 17.20 7.12 16.80
C VAL A 58 18.16 6.27 16.00
N ALA A 59 17.70 5.06 15.69
CA ALA A 59 18.26 4.26 14.63
C ALA A 59 18.16 5.10 13.35
N TYR A 60 19.22 5.83 13.02
CA TYR A 60 19.41 6.36 11.68
C TYR A 60 19.19 5.17 10.74
N ALA A 61 18.12 5.22 9.94
CA ALA A 61 17.79 4.15 9.02
C ALA A 61 19.06 3.81 8.25
N ASP A 62 19.58 2.59 8.47
CA ASP A 62 20.82 2.14 7.86
C ASP A 62 20.68 2.35 6.34
N ILE A 63 21.66 2.97 5.69
CA ILE A 63 21.58 3.33 4.26
C ILE A 63 21.23 2.09 3.42
N LYS A 64 21.62 0.89 3.88
CA LYS A 64 21.21 -0.39 3.30
C LYS A 64 19.71 -0.68 3.42
N SER A 65 19.07 -0.32 4.53
CA SER A 65 17.63 -0.47 4.72
C SER A 65 16.83 0.48 3.82
N PHE A 66 17.31 1.70 3.60
CA PHE A 66 16.70 2.66 2.67
C PHE A 66 16.84 2.19 1.21
N ALA A 67 18.04 1.75 0.81
CA ALA A 67 18.26 1.20 -0.53
C ALA A 67 17.52 -0.12 -0.80
N LYS A 68 17.21 -0.88 0.26
CA LYS A 68 16.34 -2.06 0.17
C LYS A 68 14.88 -1.65 0.02
N LEU A 69 14.43 -0.67 0.81
CA LEU A 69 13.06 -0.15 0.75
C LEU A 69 12.75 0.50 -0.61
N GLU A 70 13.71 1.21 -1.21
CA GLU A 70 13.56 1.81 -2.53
C GLU A 70 13.37 0.75 -3.62
N ARG A 71 14.17 -0.33 -3.58
CA ARG A 71 13.96 -1.50 -4.46
C ARG A 71 12.62 -2.17 -4.22
N ASP A 72 12.25 -2.39 -2.96
CA ASP A 72 10.99 -3.04 -2.63
C ASP A 72 9.80 -2.22 -3.14
N VAL A 73 9.86 -0.88 -3.05
CA VAL A 73 8.85 0.03 -3.61
C VAL A 73 8.82 0.00 -5.14
N GLU A 74 9.98 -0.06 -5.80
CA GLU A 74 10.07 -0.16 -7.26
C GLU A 74 9.44 -1.47 -7.77
N ILE A 75 9.79 -2.59 -7.14
CA ILE A 75 9.21 -3.92 -7.41
C ILE A 75 7.70 -3.91 -7.14
N LEU A 76 7.25 -3.28 -6.05
CA LEU A 76 5.82 -3.18 -5.74
C LEU A 76 5.07 -2.34 -6.77
N LYS A 77 5.68 -1.25 -7.25
CA LYS A 77 5.12 -0.41 -8.31
C LYS A 77 4.98 -1.19 -9.61
N GLU A 78 6.02 -1.90 -10.01
CA GLU A 78 6.02 -2.72 -11.22
C GLU A 78 4.99 -3.86 -11.12
N ALA A 79 4.90 -4.52 -9.96
CA ALA A 79 3.90 -5.53 -9.67
C ALA A 79 2.47 -4.96 -9.68
N ALA A 80 2.26 -3.75 -9.15
CA ALA A 80 0.95 -3.09 -9.17
C ALA A 80 0.51 -2.73 -10.60
N ILE A 81 1.42 -2.19 -11.42
CA ILE A 81 1.15 -1.87 -12.84
C ILE A 81 0.80 -3.15 -13.61
N THR A 82 1.58 -4.21 -13.40
CA THR A 82 1.35 -5.51 -14.06
C THR A 82 0.02 -6.12 -13.61
N HIS A 83 -0.32 -6.01 -12.33
CA HIS A 83 -1.59 -6.50 -11.80
C HIS A 83 -2.79 -5.71 -12.36
N GLU A 84 -2.65 -4.40 -12.53
CA GLU A 84 -3.68 -3.55 -13.13
C GLU A 84 -3.91 -3.91 -14.61
N GLN A 85 -2.84 -4.13 -15.38
CA GLN A 85 -2.90 -4.59 -16.77
C GLN A 85 -3.58 -5.96 -16.89
N ASN A 86 -3.17 -6.93 -16.07
CA ASN A 86 -3.77 -8.26 -16.05
C ASN A 86 -5.26 -8.25 -15.69
N LEU A 87 -5.69 -7.34 -14.80
CA LEU A 87 -7.11 -7.16 -14.48
C LEU A 87 -7.89 -6.58 -15.66
N VAL A 88 -7.32 -5.60 -16.36
CA VAL A 88 -7.93 -5.01 -17.56
C VAL A 88 -8.08 -6.07 -18.65
N ASP A 89 -7.05 -6.88 -18.89
CA ASP A 89 -7.07 -7.93 -19.91
C ASP A 89 -8.03 -9.06 -19.54
N THR A 90 -8.04 -9.50 -18.28
CA THR A 90 -8.97 -10.52 -17.79
C THR A 90 -10.41 -10.03 -17.89
N LYS A 91 -10.67 -8.77 -17.55
CA LYS A 91 -11.99 -8.15 -17.69
C LYS A 91 -12.42 -8.07 -19.16
N ASN A 92 -11.53 -7.62 -20.04
CA ASN A 92 -11.80 -7.55 -21.49
C ASN A 92 -12.11 -8.94 -22.08
N ILE A 93 -11.37 -9.97 -21.69
CA ILE A 93 -11.61 -11.36 -22.13
C ILE A 93 -12.92 -11.89 -21.56
N LEU A 94 -13.20 -11.67 -20.27
CA LEU A 94 -14.39 -12.21 -19.61
C LEU A 94 -15.68 -11.55 -20.11
N ASP A 95 -15.67 -10.22 -20.30
CA ASP A 95 -16.83 -9.47 -20.78
C ASP A 95 -17.08 -9.76 -22.26
N SER A 96 -16.04 -9.77 -23.10
CA SER A 96 -16.21 -10.07 -24.53
C SER A 96 -16.58 -11.54 -24.79
N SER A 97 -16.04 -12.50 -24.03
CA SER A 97 -16.35 -13.93 -24.22
C SER A 97 -17.76 -14.27 -23.76
N ASN A 98 -18.17 -13.85 -22.56
CA ASN A 98 -19.49 -14.17 -22.03
C ASN A 98 -20.61 -13.41 -22.74
N ALA A 99 -20.44 -12.11 -23.01
CA ALA A 99 -21.46 -11.34 -23.71
C ALA A 99 -21.63 -11.79 -25.17
N THR A 100 -20.52 -12.18 -25.84
CA THR A 100 -20.57 -12.70 -27.22
C THR A 100 -21.18 -14.10 -27.27
N ALA A 101 -20.82 -14.99 -26.34
CA ALA A 101 -21.43 -16.32 -26.24
C ALA A 101 -22.93 -16.23 -25.92
N PHE A 102 -23.31 -15.35 -25.00
CA PHE A 102 -24.72 -15.11 -24.67
C PHE A 102 -25.50 -14.54 -25.87
N LYS A 103 -24.93 -13.57 -26.60
CA LYS A 103 -25.53 -13.06 -27.85
C LYS A 103 -25.74 -14.18 -28.88
N ALA A 104 -24.76 -15.07 -29.05
CA ALA A 104 -24.87 -16.21 -29.96
C ALA A 104 -26.02 -17.14 -29.56
N LEU A 105 -26.13 -17.46 -28.26
CA LEU A 105 -27.22 -18.28 -27.72
C LEU A 105 -28.59 -17.62 -27.95
N MET A 106 -28.73 -16.32 -27.68
CA MET A 106 -29.99 -15.59 -27.91
C MET A 106 -30.38 -15.56 -29.39
N LEU A 107 -29.41 -15.39 -30.30
CA LEU A 107 -29.65 -15.46 -31.75
C LEU A 107 -30.11 -16.87 -32.18
N GLU A 108 -29.50 -17.92 -31.62
CA GLU A 108 -29.90 -19.30 -31.87
C GLU A 108 -31.32 -19.58 -31.35
N GLN A 109 -31.66 -19.09 -30.16
CA GLN A 109 -33.00 -19.19 -29.60
C GLN A 109 -34.06 -18.52 -30.48
N GLU A 110 -33.81 -17.30 -30.98
CA GLU A 110 -34.74 -16.63 -31.90
C GLU A 110 -34.91 -17.40 -33.21
N LYS A 111 -33.84 -18.00 -33.74
CA LYS A 111 -33.92 -18.87 -34.93
C LYS A 111 -34.78 -20.11 -34.66
N SER A 112 -34.59 -20.76 -33.52
CA SER A 112 -35.39 -21.92 -33.10
C SER A 112 -36.86 -21.55 -32.90
N TYR A 113 -37.15 -20.39 -32.31
CA TYR A 113 -38.51 -19.87 -32.13
C TYR A 113 -39.21 -19.66 -33.48
N GLN A 114 -38.53 -19.04 -34.45
CA GLN A 114 -39.07 -18.87 -35.79
C GLN A 114 -39.35 -20.21 -36.48
N LEU A 115 -38.44 -21.18 -36.36
CA LEU A 115 -38.65 -22.53 -36.91
C LEU A 115 -39.90 -23.17 -36.31
N HIS A 116 -40.04 -23.12 -34.98
CA HIS A 116 -41.18 -23.69 -34.28
C HIS A 116 -42.51 -23.02 -34.69
N LEU A 117 -42.57 -21.67 -34.69
CA LEU A 117 -43.78 -20.97 -35.11
C LEU A 117 -44.16 -21.26 -36.56
N ASN A 118 -43.19 -21.36 -37.47
CA ASN A 118 -43.49 -21.73 -38.86
C ASN A 118 -44.03 -23.17 -38.97
N ALA A 119 -43.45 -24.11 -38.23
CA ALA A 119 -43.95 -25.49 -38.18
C ALA A 119 -45.36 -25.57 -37.59
N LEU A 120 -45.63 -24.84 -36.51
CA LEU A 120 -46.95 -24.73 -35.89
C LEU A 120 -47.97 -24.13 -36.87
N LYS A 121 -47.61 -23.04 -37.54
CA LYS A 121 -48.43 -22.38 -38.56
C LYS A 121 -48.79 -23.33 -39.70
N GLN A 122 -47.82 -24.12 -40.17
CA GLN A 122 -48.06 -25.13 -41.20
C GLN A 122 -49.00 -26.24 -40.70
N GLY A 123 -48.75 -26.77 -39.50
CA GLY A 123 -49.60 -27.78 -38.87
C GLY A 123 -51.04 -27.31 -38.69
N MET A 124 -51.23 -26.05 -38.27
CA MET A 124 -52.56 -25.44 -38.16
C MET A 124 -53.27 -25.33 -39.51
N ARG A 125 -52.55 -24.96 -40.57
CA ARG A 125 -53.11 -24.90 -41.94
C ARG A 125 -53.54 -26.29 -42.43
N ASP A 126 -52.75 -27.31 -42.15
CA ASP A 126 -53.07 -28.68 -42.54
C ASP A 126 -54.27 -29.20 -41.74
N LEU A 127 -54.32 -28.94 -40.43
CA LEU A 127 -55.46 -29.31 -39.58
C LEU A 127 -56.74 -28.56 -39.99
N ALA A 128 -56.62 -27.30 -40.38
CA ALA A 128 -57.76 -26.49 -40.80
C ALA A 128 -58.38 -26.95 -42.13
N ARG A 129 -57.63 -27.69 -42.95
CA ARG A 129 -58.15 -28.35 -44.16
C ARG A 129 -58.90 -29.64 -43.85
N MET A 130 -58.64 -30.25 -42.70
CA MET A 130 -59.23 -31.53 -42.29
C MET A 130 -60.50 -31.37 -41.44
N VAL A 131 -60.69 -30.22 -40.76
CA VAL A 131 -61.83 -29.97 -39.86
C VAL A 131 -62.77 -28.89 -40.44
N PRO A 132 -64.04 -29.20 -40.76
CA PRO A 132 -65.02 -28.23 -41.23
C PRO A 132 -65.23 -27.07 -40.23
N GLY A 133 -65.25 -25.82 -40.71
CA GLY A 133 -65.47 -24.62 -39.88
C GLY A 133 -64.23 -24.04 -39.20
N SER A 134 -63.07 -24.70 -39.27
CA SER A 134 -61.81 -24.24 -38.67
C SER A 134 -61.08 -23.13 -39.44
N ARG A 135 -61.60 -22.73 -40.61
CA ARG A 135 -60.99 -21.69 -41.48
C ARG A 135 -61.00 -20.30 -40.84
N THR A 136 -62.06 -19.95 -40.12
CA THR A 136 -62.15 -18.64 -39.44
C THR A 136 -61.13 -18.53 -38.31
N TRP A 137 -60.86 -19.63 -37.61
CA TRP A 137 -59.82 -19.69 -36.58
C TRP A 137 -58.44 -19.56 -37.22
N LEU A 138 -58.22 -20.24 -38.34
CA LEU A 138 -56.96 -20.12 -39.08
C LEU A 138 -56.62 -18.67 -39.40
N ASP A 139 -57.56 -17.88 -39.92
CA ASP A 139 -57.31 -16.47 -40.29
C ASP A 139 -56.91 -15.61 -39.07
N ILE A 140 -57.61 -15.75 -37.94
CA ILE A 140 -57.32 -15.01 -36.70
C ILE A 140 -55.92 -15.33 -36.15
N TYR A 141 -55.54 -16.60 -36.15
CA TYR A 141 -54.24 -17.02 -35.61
C TYR A 141 -53.10 -16.88 -36.63
N ASP A 142 -53.36 -16.90 -37.94
CA ASP A 142 -52.34 -16.64 -38.97
C ASP A 142 -51.78 -15.23 -38.82
N GLU A 143 -52.64 -14.25 -38.58
CA GLU A 143 -52.24 -12.86 -38.33
C GLU A 143 -51.37 -12.73 -37.09
N GLN A 144 -51.81 -13.27 -35.94
CA GLN A 144 -51.04 -13.25 -34.70
C GLN A 144 -49.68 -13.96 -34.83
N MET A 145 -49.63 -15.09 -35.54
CA MET A 145 -48.36 -15.79 -35.80
C MET A 145 -47.45 -15.00 -36.73
N ASN A 146 -48.00 -14.30 -37.73
CA ASN A 146 -47.22 -13.43 -38.62
C ASN A 146 -46.60 -12.27 -37.85
N GLU A 147 -47.35 -11.66 -36.95
CA GLU A 147 -46.86 -10.61 -36.07
C GLU A 147 -45.74 -11.14 -35.16
N ALA A 148 -45.95 -12.26 -34.46
CA ALA A 148 -44.94 -12.87 -33.60
C ALA A 148 -43.64 -13.24 -34.36
N LEU A 149 -43.76 -13.72 -35.60
CA LEU A 149 -42.62 -13.98 -36.49
C LEU A 149 -41.91 -12.68 -36.91
N ALA A 150 -42.65 -11.62 -37.21
CA ALA A 150 -42.09 -10.32 -37.56
C ALA A 150 -41.34 -9.71 -36.37
N GLU A 151 -41.91 -9.78 -35.17
CA GLU A 151 -41.27 -9.34 -33.94
C GLU A 151 -40.00 -10.14 -33.61
N SER A 152 -40.03 -11.46 -33.77
CA SER A 152 -38.85 -12.32 -33.56
C SER A 152 -37.72 -11.94 -34.53
N ARG A 153 -38.03 -11.70 -35.81
CA ARG A 153 -37.04 -11.20 -36.79
C ARG A 153 -36.51 -9.83 -36.39
N ALA A 154 -37.38 -8.95 -35.90
CA ALA A 154 -36.97 -7.63 -35.41
C ALA A 154 -36.05 -7.73 -34.18
N ARG A 155 -36.35 -8.63 -33.22
CA ARG A 155 -35.48 -8.93 -32.08
C ARG A 155 -34.13 -9.46 -32.54
N MET A 156 -34.12 -10.46 -33.43
CA MET A 156 -32.88 -11.02 -34.00
C MET A 156 -32.04 -9.94 -34.69
N ASN A 157 -32.64 -9.04 -35.47
CA ASN A 157 -31.96 -7.91 -36.09
C ASN A 157 -31.38 -6.94 -35.04
N ARG A 158 -32.13 -6.61 -33.99
CA ARG A 158 -31.62 -5.77 -32.88
C ARG A 158 -30.43 -6.44 -32.19
N LEU A 159 -30.55 -7.72 -31.84
CA LEU A 159 -29.51 -8.52 -31.21
C LEU A 159 -28.24 -8.59 -32.08
N SER A 160 -28.40 -8.80 -33.39
CA SER A 160 -27.26 -8.88 -34.32
C SER A 160 -26.41 -7.60 -34.32
N ARG A 161 -27.05 -6.44 -34.12
CA ARG A 161 -26.42 -5.10 -34.13
C ARG A 161 -25.78 -4.71 -32.80
N LEU A 162 -26.06 -5.41 -31.71
CA LEU A 162 -25.43 -5.13 -30.42
C LEU A 162 -23.93 -5.45 -30.49
N GLN A 163 -23.09 -4.48 -30.14
CA GLN A 163 -21.66 -4.70 -29.94
C GLN A 163 -21.46 -5.26 -28.52
N THR A 164 -20.84 -6.43 -28.42
CA THR A 164 -20.60 -7.15 -27.15
C THR A 164 -19.19 -6.92 -26.60
N SER A 165 -18.39 -6.08 -27.26
CA SER A 165 -16.97 -5.86 -26.94
C SER A 165 -16.64 -4.52 -26.27
N GLU A 166 -17.57 -3.56 -26.16
CA GLU A 166 -17.23 -2.22 -25.68
C GLU A 166 -17.78 -1.93 -24.28
N LEU A 167 -16.88 -1.80 -23.31
CA LEU A 167 -17.16 -1.25 -21.99
C LEU A 167 -17.31 0.28 -22.07
N PRO A 168 -18.21 0.90 -21.27
CA PRO A 168 -18.18 2.33 -21.07
C PRO A 168 -16.79 2.76 -20.60
N LYS A 169 -16.22 3.80 -21.21
CA LYS A 169 -14.99 4.43 -20.73
C LYS A 169 -15.24 4.93 -19.30
N VAL A 170 -14.87 4.13 -18.31
CA VAL A 170 -14.76 4.59 -16.94
C VAL A 170 -13.46 5.38 -16.88
N GLU A 171 -13.56 6.71 -16.84
CA GLU A 171 -12.42 7.55 -16.51
C GLU A 171 -11.87 7.09 -15.16
N ALA A 172 -10.61 6.66 -15.15
CA ALA A 172 -9.94 6.28 -13.92
C ALA A 172 -9.92 7.51 -13.01
N THR A 173 -10.61 7.42 -11.87
CA THR A 173 -10.52 8.43 -10.82
C THR A 173 -9.04 8.55 -10.43
N PRO A 174 -8.41 9.72 -10.58
CA PRO A 174 -7.01 9.89 -10.23
C PRO A 174 -6.82 9.47 -8.77
N LEU A 175 -5.75 8.72 -8.50
CA LEU A 175 -5.31 8.47 -7.13
C LEU A 175 -5.18 9.84 -6.44
N PRO A 176 -5.80 10.04 -5.27
CA PRO A 176 -5.67 11.30 -4.55
C PRO A 176 -4.18 11.55 -4.32
N ASP A 177 -3.74 12.74 -4.73
CA ASP A 177 -2.37 13.21 -4.50
C ASP A 177 -2.06 13.00 -3.01
N ARG A 178 -1.03 12.20 -2.73
CA ARG A 178 -0.62 11.92 -1.36
C ARG A 178 0.04 13.19 -0.87
N GLY A 179 -0.79 14.09 -0.36
CA GLY A 179 -0.37 15.32 0.29
C GLY A 179 0.75 15.04 1.28
N GLU A 180 1.56 16.07 1.50
CA GLU A 180 2.88 16.04 2.13
C GLU A 180 3.07 14.98 3.23
N PRO A 181 4.25 14.34 3.30
CA PRO A 181 4.53 13.27 4.24
C PRO A 181 4.10 13.67 5.65
N VAL A 182 3.23 12.84 6.24
CA VAL A 182 2.70 13.05 7.59
C VAL A 182 3.88 13.20 8.55
N PRO A 183 4.02 14.33 9.27
CA PRO A 183 5.12 14.53 10.18
C PRO A 183 5.05 13.45 11.26
N VAL A 184 6.11 12.66 11.34
CA VAL A 184 6.26 11.61 12.34
C VAL A 184 6.52 12.34 13.66
N PHE A 185 5.49 12.44 14.50
CA PHE A 185 5.63 12.96 15.85
C PHE A 185 6.34 11.86 16.68
N ASN A 186 7.60 12.12 17.01
CA ASN A 186 8.37 11.36 18.00
C ASN A 186 7.77 11.49 19.40
#